data_AF-A0A060C812-F1
#
_entry.id   AF-A0A060C812-F1
#
_cell.length_a   1.000
_cell.length_b   1.000
_cell.length_c   1.000
_cell.angle_alpha   90.00
_cell.angle_beta   90.00
_cell.angle_gamma   90.00
#
_symmetry.space_group_name_H-M   'P 1'
#
loop_
_entity.id
_entity.type
_entity.pdbx_description
1 polymer ?
#
loop_
_entity_poly.entity_id
_entity_poly.type
_entity_poly.pdbx_seq_one_letter_code
_entity_poly.pdbx_strand_id
1 'polypeptide(L)'
;MRRLRTALGSVLATGALALPLALSAAPAQAADTPDWLHVQGNKIVDAQGKEVWLTGVNWFGFNASERVFHGLWSANMRTLTKGIADRGLNVVRVPISTQLLLEWKAGTFTKPNVNEYANPELAGLNSLQIFEAWLDMCDEYGIKVFLDVH
;
A
#
# COMPACT_ATOMS: atom_id res chain seq x y z
N MET A 1 -28.62 68.32 20.30
CA MET A 1 -28.66 67.44 19.11
C MET A 1 -27.33 66.70 19.00
N ARG A 2 -27.31 65.41 19.35
CA ARG A 2 -26.15 64.51 19.28
C ARG A 2 -25.70 64.36 17.82
N ARG A 3 -24.43 64.62 17.52
CA ARG A 3 -23.79 64.16 16.28
C ARG A 3 -22.73 63.13 16.61
N LEU A 4 -22.77 62.09 15.79
CA LEU A 4 -22.31 60.73 15.98
C LEU A 4 -20.79 60.62 15.83
N ARG A 5 -20.19 59.75 16.63
CA ARG A 5 -18.81 59.26 16.45
C ARG A 5 -18.79 58.31 15.26
N THR A 6 -17.79 58.43 14.38
CA THR A 6 -17.42 57.34 13.46
C THR A 6 -15.91 57.24 13.42
N ALA A 7 -15.40 56.15 14.02
CA ALA A 7 -14.01 55.73 13.94
C ALA A 7 -13.84 54.92 12.65
N LEU A 8 -12.83 55.23 11.84
CA LEU A 8 -12.35 54.31 10.80
C LEU A 8 -11.15 53.54 11.36
N GLY A 9 -11.35 52.24 11.58
CA GLY A 9 -10.30 51.29 11.88
C GLY A 9 -9.50 50.97 10.62
N SER A 10 -8.19 51.07 10.69
CA SER A 10 -7.26 50.51 9.72
C SER A 10 -7.06 49.03 10.03
N VAL A 11 -7.62 48.15 9.19
CA VAL A 11 -7.32 46.71 9.22
C VAL A 11 -6.00 46.48 8.52
N LEU A 12 -4.97 46.08 9.28
CA LEU A 12 -3.73 45.51 8.77
C LEU A 12 -4.03 44.12 8.20
N ALA A 13 -4.01 43.98 6.87
CA ALA A 13 -4.01 42.68 6.23
C ALA A 13 -2.59 42.09 6.28
N THR A 14 -2.28 41.32 7.32
CA THR A 14 -1.10 40.45 7.34
C THR A 14 -1.36 39.24 6.44
N GLY A 15 -0.91 39.32 5.19
CA GLY A 15 -0.84 38.15 4.31
C GLY A 15 0.26 37.21 4.80
N ALA A 16 -0.11 36.13 5.48
CA ALA A 16 0.80 35.04 5.77
C ALA A 16 1.08 34.27 4.47
N LEU A 17 2.29 34.41 3.94
CA LEU A 17 2.82 33.57 2.87
C LEU A 17 2.93 32.12 3.40
N ALA A 18 1.94 31.29 3.10
CA ALA A 18 2.05 29.86 3.27
C ALA A 18 2.94 29.31 2.14
N LEU A 19 4.21 29.07 2.44
CA LEU A 19 5.10 28.30 1.57
C LEU A 19 4.60 26.84 1.53
N PRO A 20 4.40 26.24 0.35
CA PRO A 20 4.09 24.83 0.27
C PRO A 20 5.33 24.03 0.70
N LEU A 21 5.24 23.34 1.84
CA LEU A 21 6.18 22.30 2.21
C LEU A 21 6.01 21.15 1.21
N ALA A 22 6.83 21.13 0.17
CA ALA A 22 7.04 19.93 -0.62
C ALA A 22 7.74 18.90 0.28
N LEU A 23 6.98 17.99 0.90
CA LEU A 23 7.55 16.79 1.49
C LEU A 23 8.12 15.94 0.35
N SER A 24 9.41 16.07 0.08
CA SER A 24 10.13 15.05 -0.66
C SER A 24 10.09 13.78 0.17
N ALA A 25 9.42 12.74 -0.33
CA ALA A 25 9.52 11.41 0.26
C ALA A 25 11.01 11.02 0.32
N ALA A 26 11.49 10.64 1.50
CA ALA A 26 12.84 10.10 1.64
C ALA A 26 12.94 8.82 0.80
N PRO A 27 14.12 8.51 0.21
CA PRO A 27 14.29 7.25 -0.49
C PRO A 27 13.98 6.09 0.45
N ALA A 28 13.22 5.11 -0.05
CA ALA A 28 12.90 3.91 0.72
C ALA A 28 14.20 3.19 1.08
N GLN A 29 14.50 3.12 2.38
CA GLN A 29 15.61 2.34 2.90
C GLN A 29 15.13 0.88 2.97
N ALA A 30 15.79 -0.05 2.27
CA ALA A 30 15.49 -1.47 2.42
C ALA A 30 15.68 -1.86 3.89
N ALA A 31 14.72 -2.59 4.46
CA ALA A 31 14.80 -3.07 5.83
C ALA A 31 16.03 -3.99 5.96
N ASP A 32 16.91 -3.69 6.92
CA ASP A 32 18.13 -4.47 7.20
C ASP A 32 17.76 -5.74 7.99
N THR A 33 16.89 -6.56 7.40
CA THR A 33 16.39 -7.79 8.00
C THR A 33 17.16 -8.98 7.41
N PRO A 34 17.48 -10.00 8.23
CA PRO A 34 18.20 -11.18 7.77
C PRO A 34 17.35 -12.14 6.91
N ASP A 35 16.11 -11.76 6.53
CA ASP A 35 15.13 -12.63 5.85
C ASP A 35 15.19 -12.55 4.30
N TRP A 36 16.33 -12.09 3.76
CA TRP A 36 16.57 -12.13 2.32
C TRP A 36 16.90 -13.55 1.84
N LEU A 37 16.39 -13.88 0.65
CA LEU A 37 16.71 -15.12 -0.04
C LEU A 37 17.79 -14.88 -1.09
N HIS A 38 18.61 -15.90 -1.35
CA HIS A 38 19.57 -15.89 -2.44
C HIS A 38 19.67 -17.25 -3.11
N VAL A 39 20.44 -17.31 -4.20
CA VAL A 39 20.62 -18.54 -4.97
C VAL A 39 22.00 -19.11 -4.70
N GLN A 40 22.05 -20.41 -4.41
CA GLN A 40 23.28 -21.20 -4.38
C GLN A 40 23.15 -22.35 -5.38
N GLY A 41 23.85 -22.23 -6.52
CA GLY A 41 23.70 -23.17 -7.62
C GLY A 41 22.29 -23.13 -8.21
N ASN A 42 21.55 -24.24 -8.08
CA ASN A 42 20.16 -24.36 -8.54
C ASN A 42 19.13 -24.28 -7.40
N LYS A 43 19.53 -23.87 -6.20
CA LYS A 43 18.67 -23.81 -5.00
C LYS A 43 18.46 -22.37 -4.56
N ILE A 44 17.28 -22.09 -4.05
CA ILE A 44 17.00 -20.87 -3.27
C ILE A 44 17.30 -21.19 -1.81
N VAL A 45 18.05 -20.33 -1.13
CA VAL A 45 18.48 -20.49 0.26
C VAL A 45 18.26 -19.20 1.04
N ASP A 46 18.06 -19.31 2.36
CA ASP A 46 18.05 -18.18 3.29
C ASP A 46 19.47 -17.69 3.62
N ALA A 47 19.59 -16.65 4.44
CA ALA A 47 20.87 -16.09 4.85
C ALA A 47 21.80 -17.07 5.60
N GLN A 48 21.27 -18.18 6.13
CA GLN A 48 22.04 -19.24 6.79
C GLN A 48 22.39 -20.40 5.84
N GLY A 49 22.02 -20.32 4.56
CA GLY A 49 22.26 -21.37 3.56
C GLY A 49 21.27 -22.53 3.63
N LYS A 50 20.18 -22.41 4.38
CA LYS A 50 19.13 -23.42 4.42
C LYS A 50 18.24 -23.28 3.18
N GLU A 51 17.99 -24.39 2.51
CA GLU A 51 17.14 -24.46 1.32
C GLU A 51 15.70 -24.03 1.63
N VAL A 52 15.17 -23.14 0.79
CA VAL A 52 13.81 -22.60 0.89
C VAL A 52 13.02 -23.03 -0.34
N TRP A 53 11.90 -23.69 -0.10
CA TRP A 53 10.93 -24.04 -1.13
C TRP A 53 9.84 -22.98 -1.18
N LEU A 54 9.65 -22.37 -2.34
CA LEU A 54 8.61 -21.37 -2.56
C LEU A 54 7.30 -22.06 -2.97
N THR A 55 6.34 -22.14 -2.04
CA THR A 55 5.01 -22.71 -2.25
C THR A 55 4.01 -21.56 -2.34
N GLY A 56 3.57 -21.27 -3.57
CA GLY A 56 2.92 -19.99 -3.85
C GLY A 56 1.54 -20.06 -4.47
N VAL A 57 0.84 -18.93 -4.37
CA VAL A 57 -0.38 -18.63 -5.13
C VAL A 57 -0.23 -17.31 -5.88
N ASN A 58 -1.06 -17.14 -6.91
CA ASN A 58 -1.22 -15.84 -7.56
C ASN A 58 -2.48 -15.18 -7.01
N TRP A 59 -2.39 -13.91 -6.59
CA TRP A 59 -3.57 -13.09 -6.29
C TRP A 59 -3.55 -11.86 -7.19
N PHE A 60 -4.46 -11.84 -8.15
CA PHE A 60 -4.53 -10.80 -9.18
C PHE A 60 -5.56 -9.72 -8.83
N GLY A 61 -5.54 -8.63 -9.61
CA GLY A 61 -6.50 -7.54 -9.51
C GLY A 61 -5.86 -6.16 -9.63
N PHE A 62 -4.64 -5.98 -9.12
CA PHE A 62 -3.87 -4.75 -9.29
C PHE A 62 -3.42 -4.50 -10.75
N ASN A 63 -3.36 -5.56 -11.57
CA ASN A 63 -3.17 -5.44 -13.01
C ASN A 63 -4.47 -5.10 -13.78
N ALA A 64 -5.63 -5.32 -13.18
CA ALA A 64 -6.94 -5.13 -13.82
C ALA A 64 -7.49 -3.71 -13.60
N SER A 65 -8.64 -3.40 -14.19
CA SER A 65 -9.33 -2.10 -14.10
C SER A 65 -9.66 -1.67 -12.67
N GLU A 66 -9.85 -2.63 -11.77
CA GLU A 66 -10.31 -2.39 -10.39
C GLU A 66 -9.21 -1.80 -9.49
N ARG A 67 -7.93 -1.89 -9.92
CA ARG A 67 -6.76 -1.39 -9.19
C ARG A 67 -6.64 -1.89 -7.75
N VAL A 68 -7.23 -3.04 -7.45
CA VAL A 68 -7.21 -3.68 -6.13
C VAL A 68 -7.36 -5.19 -6.31
N PHE A 69 -6.93 -5.98 -5.32
CA PHE A 69 -7.14 -7.42 -5.33
C PHE A 69 -8.60 -7.80 -5.61
N HIS A 70 -8.77 -8.74 -6.53
CA HIS A 70 -10.09 -9.29 -6.82
C HIS A 70 -10.60 -10.12 -5.65
N GLY A 71 -11.92 -10.06 -5.42
CA GLY A 71 -12.61 -10.77 -4.35
C GLY A 71 -12.90 -9.93 -3.10
N LEU A 72 -12.30 -8.74 -2.95
CA LEU A 72 -12.53 -7.88 -1.78
C LEU A 72 -13.93 -7.26 -1.70
N TRP A 73 -14.76 -7.43 -2.74
CA TRP A 73 -16.19 -7.15 -2.69
C TRP A 73 -16.99 -8.22 -1.89
N SER A 74 -16.42 -9.40 -1.69
CA SER A 74 -17.08 -10.54 -1.02
C SER A 74 -16.33 -11.08 0.20
N ALA A 75 -15.00 -10.99 0.23
CA ALA A 75 -14.17 -11.62 1.23
C ALA A 75 -13.34 -10.60 2.03
N ASN A 76 -12.98 -10.97 3.25
CA ASN A 76 -12.08 -10.18 4.09
C ASN A 76 -10.61 -10.45 3.74
N MET A 77 -9.82 -9.38 3.50
CA MET A 77 -8.44 -9.45 3.04
C MET A 77 -7.53 -10.19 4.01
N ARG A 78 -7.64 -9.89 5.31
CA ARG A 78 -6.86 -10.55 6.38
C ARG A 78 -7.19 -12.04 6.47
N THR A 79 -8.47 -12.38 6.39
CA THR A 79 -8.92 -13.78 6.44
C THR A 79 -8.37 -14.60 5.28
N LEU A 80 -8.39 -14.04 4.05
CA LEU A 80 -7.78 -14.68 2.88
C LEU A 80 -6.27 -14.85 3.05
N THR A 81 -5.58 -13.78 3.46
CA THR A 81 -4.11 -13.78 3.62
C THR A 81 -3.65 -14.76 4.69
N LYS A 82 -4.31 -14.78 5.85
CA LYS A 82 -4.06 -15.80 6.89
C LYS A 82 -4.34 -17.21 6.36
N GLY A 83 -5.41 -17.38 5.58
CA GLY A 83 -5.75 -18.66 4.97
C GLY A 83 -4.68 -19.22 4.03
N ILE A 84 -3.92 -18.35 3.35
CA ILE A 84 -2.76 -18.74 2.54
C ILE A 84 -1.67 -19.34 3.44
N ALA A 85 -1.26 -18.62 4.48
CA ALA A 85 -0.24 -19.08 5.44
C ALA A 85 -0.66 -20.37 6.17
N ASP A 86 -1.90 -20.45 6.65
CA ASP A 86 -2.43 -21.64 7.36
C ASP A 86 -2.40 -22.92 6.50
N ARG A 87 -2.34 -22.79 5.18
CA ARG A 87 -2.24 -23.90 4.22
C ARG A 87 -0.80 -24.26 3.87
N GLY A 88 0.20 -23.62 4.49
CA GLY A 88 1.62 -23.86 4.24
C GLY A 88 2.15 -23.22 2.97
N LEU A 89 1.44 -22.21 2.43
CA LEU A 89 1.92 -21.39 1.33
C LEU A 89 2.70 -20.20 1.90
N ASN A 90 3.85 -19.90 1.32
CA ASN A 90 4.80 -18.92 1.84
C ASN A 90 5.16 -17.79 0.87
N VAL A 91 4.55 -17.76 -0.32
CA VAL A 91 4.73 -16.68 -1.27
C VAL A 91 3.44 -16.33 -2.01
N VAL A 92 3.21 -15.04 -2.25
CA VAL A 92 2.14 -14.57 -3.14
C VAL A 92 2.77 -13.81 -4.30
N ARG A 93 2.47 -14.26 -5.52
CA ARG A 93 2.76 -13.52 -6.75
C ARG A 93 1.62 -12.53 -7.02
N VAL A 94 1.97 -11.26 -7.17
CA VAL A 94 1.03 -10.15 -7.35
C VAL A 94 1.22 -9.53 -8.73
N PRO A 95 0.33 -9.85 -9.69
CA PRO A 95 0.24 -9.13 -10.95
C PRO A 95 -0.15 -7.66 -10.72
N ILE A 96 0.69 -6.75 -11.20
CA ILE A 96 0.48 -5.30 -11.15
C ILE A 96 0.74 -4.66 -12.52
N SER A 97 -0.13 -3.75 -12.94
CA SER A 97 0.04 -3.08 -14.23
C SER A 97 1.02 -1.91 -14.11
N THR A 98 1.82 -1.69 -15.15
CA THR A 98 2.67 -0.48 -15.26
C THR A 98 1.85 0.80 -15.13
N GLN A 99 0.63 0.79 -15.68
CA GLN A 99 -0.30 1.91 -15.58
C GLN A 99 -0.62 2.28 -14.12
N LEU A 100 -0.93 1.28 -13.28
CA LEU A 100 -1.18 1.53 -11.85
C LEU A 100 0.07 2.05 -11.13
N LEU A 101 1.25 1.53 -11.45
CA LEU A 101 2.50 2.03 -10.86
C LEU A 101 2.74 3.51 -11.21
N LEU A 102 2.42 3.92 -12.44
CA LEU A 102 2.50 5.32 -12.86
C LEU A 102 1.43 6.19 -12.17
N GLU A 103 0.22 5.66 -11.99
CA GLU A 103 -0.87 6.32 -11.24
C GLU A 103 -0.44 6.57 -9.78
N TRP A 104 0.09 5.55 -9.10
CA TRP A 104 0.66 5.67 -7.74
C TRP A 104 1.79 6.70 -7.67
N LYS A 105 2.74 6.64 -8.60
CA LYS A 105 3.84 7.60 -8.68
C LYS A 105 3.34 9.04 -8.88
N ALA A 106 2.26 9.22 -9.63
CA ALA A 106 1.65 10.52 -9.87
C ALA A 106 0.69 10.98 -8.74
N GLY A 107 0.45 10.14 -7.73
CA GLY A 107 -0.55 10.42 -6.69
C GLY A 107 -1.99 10.45 -7.20
N THR A 108 -2.28 9.76 -8.30
CA THR A 108 -3.61 9.65 -8.89
C THR A 108 -4.28 8.37 -8.41
N PHE A 109 -5.46 8.49 -7.79
CA PHE A 109 -6.17 7.35 -7.23
C PHE A 109 -7.63 7.33 -7.66
N THR A 110 -8.10 6.15 -8.06
CA THR A 110 -9.53 5.85 -8.20
C THR A 110 -10.04 5.19 -6.92
N LYS A 111 -11.33 5.35 -6.61
CA LYS A 111 -11.94 4.67 -5.45
C LYS A 111 -11.86 3.15 -5.68
N PRO A 112 -11.19 2.38 -4.80
CA PRO A 112 -11.12 0.93 -4.93
C PRO A 112 -12.48 0.27 -4.73
N ASN A 113 -12.72 -0.82 -5.46
CA ASN A 113 -13.94 -1.62 -5.29
C ASN A 113 -13.76 -2.64 -4.16
N VAL A 114 -14.04 -2.21 -2.92
CA VAL A 114 -13.93 -3.03 -1.71
C VAL A 114 -15.23 -2.97 -0.93
N ASN A 115 -15.63 -4.09 -0.33
CA ASN A 115 -16.72 -4.12 0.63
C ASN A 115 -16.20 -3.69 2.02
N GLU A 116 -16.42 -2.43 2.36
CA GLU A 116 -16.00 -1.82 3.62
C GLU A 116 -16.72 -2.40 4.86
N TYR A 117 -17.87 -3.08 4.69
CA TYR A 117 -18.50 -3.80 5.80
C TYR A 117 -17.75 -5.10 6.13
N ALA A 118 -17.27 -5.81 5.10
CA ALA A 118 -16.44 -7.01 5.27
C ALA A 118 -14.96 -6.68 5.58
N ASN A 119 -14.53 -5.48 5.22
CA ASN A 119 -13.16 -4.97 5.39
C ASN A 119 -13.18 -3.56 6.00
N PRO A 120 -13.68 -3.38 7.24
CA PRO A 120 -13.77 -2.07 7.88
C PRO A 120 -12.40 -1.38 8.00
N GLU A 121 -11.32 -2.15 8.11
CA GLU A 121 -9.94 -1.68 8.13
C GLU A 121 -9.47 -1.02 6.83
N LEU A 122 -10.18 -1.26 5.71
CA LEU A 122 -9.85 -0.70 4.39
C LEU A 122 -10.69 0.54 4.04
N ALA A 123 -11.60 0.96 4.91
CA ALA A 123 -12.49 2.08 4.67
C ALA A 123 -11.69 3.38 4.43
N GLY A 124 -11.96 4.03 3.31
CA GLY A 124 -11.30 5.29 2.92
C GLY A 124 -9.86 5.17 2.42
N LEU A 125 -9.28 3.97 2.38
CA LEU A 125 -7.94 3.75 1.83
C LEU A 125 -7.95 3.78 0.30
N ASN A 126 -6.89 4.33 -0.28
CA ASN A 126 -6.63 4.22 -1.72
C ASN A 126 -5.94 2.88 -2.06
N SER A 127 -5.78 2.58 -3.35
CA SER A 127 -5.20 1.31 -3.81
C SER A 127 -3.77 1.06 -3.33
N LEU A 128 -2.93 2.10 -3.21
CA LEU A 128 -1.56 1.96 -2.69
C LEU A 128 -1.59 1.63 -1.20
N GLN A 129 -2.40 2.36 -0.43
CA GLN A 129 -2.54 2.11 1.01
C GLN A 129 -3.12 0.72 1.32
N ILE A 130 -4.04 0.23 0.49
CA ILE A 130 -4.55 -1.15 0.60
C ILE A 130 -3.43 -2.15 0.31
N PHE A 131 -2.60 -1.89 -0.70
CA PHE A 131 -1.45 -2.74 -1.01
C PHE A 131 -0.44 -2.76 0.14
N GLU A 132 -0.10 -1.60 0.71
CA GLU A 132 0.78 -1.46 1.87
C GLU A 132 0.22 -2.19 3.10
N ALA A 133 -1.07 -1.99 3.41
CA ALA A 133 -1.73 -2.70 4.51
C ALA A 133 -1.72 -4.23 4.31
N TRP A 134 -1.78 -4.70 3.07
CA TRP A 134 -1.62 -6.11 2.76
C TRP A 134 -0.18 -6.60 2.90
N LEU A 135 0.82 -5.79 2.55
CA LEU A 135 2.23 -6.12 2.80
C LEU A 135 2.51 -6.29 4.30
N ASP A 136 1.92 -5.45 5.16
CA ASP A 136 2.02 -5.60 6.61
C ASP A 136 1.43 -6.93 7.09
N MET A 137 0.30 -7.37 6.51
CA MET A 137 -0.28 -8.68 6.81
C MET A 137 0.60 -9.83 6.30
N CYS A 138 1.25 -9.66 5.16
CA CYS A 138 2.21 -10.63 4.64
C CYS A 138 3.41 -10.79 5.57
N ASP A 139 3.96 -9.69 6.08
CA ASP A 139 5.03 -9.71 7.08
C ASP A 139 4.57 -10.43 8.37
N GLU A 140 3.39 -10.08 8.89
CA GLU A 140 2.78 -10.72 10.08
C GLU A 140 2.62 -12.24 9.91
N TYR A 141 2.27 -12.70 8.71
CA TYR A 141 1.99 -14.11 8.42
C TYR A 141 3.17 -14.87 7.79
N GLY A 142 4.34 -14.24 7.66
CA GLY A 142 5.53 -14.87 7.08
C GLY A 142 5.39 -15.23 5.60
N ILE A 143 4.65 -14.42 4.85
CA ILE A 143 4.41 -14.59 3.41
C ILE A 143 5.32 -13.63 2.64
N LYS A 144 6.17 -14.16 1.76
CA LYS A 144 6.98 -13.36 0.84
C LYS A 144 6.12 -12.87 -0.34
N VAL A 145 6.48 -11.75 -0.93
CA VAL A 145 5.74 -11.15 -2.04
C VAL A 145 6.61 -11.07 -3.28
N PHE A 146 6.10 -11.57 -4.40
CA PHE A 146 6.71 -11.43 -5.71
C PHE A 146 5.89 -10.46 -6.56
N LEU A 147 6.44 -9.28 -6.81
CA LEU A 147 5.84 -8.29 -7.69
C LEU A 147 6.04 -8.70 -9.15
N ASP A 148 4.93 -8.87 -9.86
CA ASP A 148 4.90 -9.23 -11.27
C ASP A 148 4.36 -8.05 -12.07
N VAL A 149 5.23 -7.31 -12.75
CA VAL A 149 4.79 -6.27 -13.70
C VAL A 149 4.17 -6.98 -14.90
N HIS A 150 2.84 -7.01 -14.93
CA HIS A 150 2.01 -7.83 -15.81
C HIS A 150 1.42 -7.01 -16.95
#